data_AF-A0A6J4Q042-F1
#
_entry.id   AF-A0A6J4Q042-F1
#
_cell.length_a   1.000
_cell.length_b   1.000
_cell.length_c   1.000
_cell.angle_alpha   90.00
_cell.angle_beta   90.00
_cell.angle_gamma   90.00
#
_symmetry.space_group_name_H-M   'P 1'
#
loop_
_entity.id
_entity.type
_entity.pdbx_description
1 polymer ?
#
loop_
_entity_poly.entity_id
_entity_poly.type
_entity_poly.pdbx_seq_one_letter_code
_entity_poly.pdbx_strand_id
1 'polypeptide(L)'
;GSDRIFYSLPSMGQGDEITLTDSLGQVYTYQVSEVFAVTPYDTWVMDPTGDDIISLQVCTETPDDWWTIGPRLMDSGPESGRLIVRAQKV
;
A
#
# COMPACT_ATOMS: atom_id res chain seq x y z
N GLY A 1 19.33 6.10 2.34
CA GLY A 1 17.96 6.03 1.78
C GLY A 1 17.13 7.11 2.42
N SER A 2 16.04 7.54 1.79
CA SER A 2 15.03 8.39 2.43
C SER A 2 14.08 7.50 3.23
N ASP A 3 13.67 7.95 4.42
CA ASP A 3 12.69 7.22 5.25
C ASP A 3 11.23 7.44 4.78
N ARG A 4 11.04 8.13 3.64
CA ARG A 4 9.73 8.59 3.13
C ARG A 4 9.29 7.98 1.81
N ILE A 5 9.73 6.76 1.50
CA ILE A 5 9.48 6.10 0.20
C ILE A 5 7.99 6.00 -0.15
N PHE A 6 7.13 5.73 0.84
CA PHE A 6 5.66 5.65 0.67
C PHE A 6 4.89 6.60 1.60
N TYR A 7 5.48 7.73 1.96
CA TYR A 7 4.87 8.69 2.89
C TYR A 7 3.54 9.28 2.39
N SER A 8 3.39 9.44 1.07
CA SER A 8 2.14 9.95 0.47
C SER A 8 1.19 8.86 -0.01
N LEU A 9 1.49 7.58 0.23
CA LEU A 9 0.62 6.49 -0.19
C LEU A 9 -0.83 6.61 0.34
N PRO A 10 -1.10 7.14 1.57
CA PRO A 10 -2.46 7.36 2.04
C PRO A 10 -3.29 8.33 1.20
N SER A 11 -2.68 9.21 0.40
CA SER A 11 -3.45 10.15 -0.44
C SER A 11 -4.02 9.50 -1.70
N MET A 12 -3.68 8.24 -1.99
CA MET A 12 -4.22 7.52 -3.13
C MET A 12 -5.67 7.11 -2.87
N GLY A 13 -6.51 7.19 -3.90
CA GLY A 13 -7.90 6.78 -3.89
C GLY A 13 -8.25 5.87 -5.06
N GLN A 14 -9.45 5.29 -5.01
CA GLN A 14 -9.99 4.48 -6.10
C GLN A 14 -10.00 5.29 -7.41
N GLY A 15 -9.50 4.70 -8.49
CA GLY A 15 -9.40 5.32 -9.80
C GLY A 15 -8.05 5.96 -10.11
N ASP A 16 -7.18 6.17 -9.12
CA ASP A 16 -5.82 6.68 -9.34
C ASP A 16 -4.96 5.67 -10.11
N GLU A 17 -4.00 6.16 -10.88
CA GLU A 17 -3.12 5.31 -11.70
C GLU A 17 -1.77 5.03 -11.04
N ILE A 18 -1.27 3.82 -11.25
CA ILE A 18 0.08 3.40 -10.90
C ILE A 18 0.77 2.89 -12.16
N THR A 19 1.94 3.47 -12.45
CA THR A 19 2.78 3.05 -13.59
C THR A 19 3.97 2.25 -13.08
N LEU A 20 4.10 1.00 -13.53
CA LEU A 20 5.23 0.13 -13.22
C LEU A 20 6.09 -0.04 -14.48
N THR A 21 7.38 0.22 -14.34
CA THR A 21 8.37 -0.03 -15.40
C THR A 21 9.26 -1.18 -14.98
N ASP A 22 9.32 -2.25 -15.78
CA ASP A 22 10.19 -3.38 -15.51
C ASP A 22 11.65 -3.15 -15.96
N SER A 23 12.52 -4.12 -15.69
CA SER A 23 13.94 -4.05 -16.03
C SER A 23 14.23 -4.09 -17.55
N LEU A 24 13.25 -4.49 -18.36
CA LEU A 24 13.32 -4.48 -19.83
C LEU A 24 12.76 -3.18 -20.41
N GLY A 25 12.25 -2.27 -19.57
CA GLY A 25 11.66 -1.00 -19.97
C GLY A 25 10.19 -1.10 -20.40
N GLN A 26 9.52 -2.24 -20.16
CA GLN A 26 8.10 -2.37 -20.42
C GLN A 26 7.31 -1.63 -19.34
N VAL A 27 6.29 -0.90 -19.76
CA VAL A 27 5.44 -0.07 -18.91
C VAL A 27 4.07 -0.73 -18.77
N TYR A 28 3.61 -0.84 -17.53
CA TYR A 28 2.31 -1.38 -17.17
C TYR A 28 1.54 -0.34 -16.36
N THR A 29 0.30 -0.07 -16.74
CA THR A 29 -0.59 0.83 -16.01
C THR A 29 -1.60 0.00 -15.22
N TYR A 30 -1.74 0.35 -13.95
CA TYR A 30 -2.74 -0.21 -13.05
C TYR A 30 -3.61 0.92 -12.52
N GLN A 31 -4.86 0.63 -12.23
CA GLN A 31 -5.80 1.56 -11.60
C GLN A 31 -6.18 1.06 -10.21
N VAL A 32 -6.12 1.95 -9.21
CA VAL A 32 -6.47 1.64 -7.83
C VAL A 32 -7.92 1.19 -7.76
N SER A 33 -8.11 -0.03 -7.25
CA SER A 33 -9.41 -0.68 -7.09
C SER A 33 -9.93 -0.58 -5.67
N GLU A 34 -9.03 -0.61 -4.68
CA GLU A 34 -9.37 -0.54 -3.26
C GLU A 34 -8.20 0.03 -2.43
N VAL A 35 -8.55 0.67 -1.32
CA VAL A 35 -7.63 1.17 -0.31
C VAL A 35 -8.18 0.79 1.05
N PHE A 36 -7.40 0.07 1.86
CA PHE A 36 -7.85 -0.43 3.16
C PHE A 36 -6.66 -0.67 4.10
N ALA A 37 -6.94 -0.71 5.39
CA ALA A 37 -5.94 -0.95 6.42
C ALA A 37 -6.17 -2.29 7.12
N VAL A 38 -5.08 -2.96 7.46
CA VAL A 38 -5.07 -4.27 8.14
C VAL A 38 -4.06 -4.30 9.27
N THR A 39 -4.09 -5.35 10.08
CA THR A 39 -3.04 -5.62 11.06
C THR A 39 -1.80 -6.22 10.40
N PRO A 40 -0.62 -6.20 11.04
CA PRO A 40 0.58 -6.83 10.50
C PRO A 40 0.47 -8.37 10.42
N TYR A 41 -0.55 -8.95 11.07
CA TYR A 41 -0.79 -10.39 11.13
C TYR A 41 -1.76 -10.87 10.05
N ASP A 42 -2.42 -9.96 9.33
CA ASP A 42 -3.32 -10.25 8.23
C ASP A 42 -2.56 -10.64 6.96
N THR A 43 -1.96 -11.83 6.96
CA THR A 43 -1.11 -12.30 5.84
C THR A 43 -1.89 -12.56 4.55
N TRP A 44 -3.20 -12.76 4.66
CA TRP A 44 -4.11 -13.03 3.53
C TRP A 44 -4.10 -11.92 2.47
N VAL A 45 -3.68 -10.69 2.83
CA VAL A 45 -3.59 -9.58 1.88
C VAL A 45 -2.55 -9.79 0.77
N MET A 46 -1.62 -10.72 0.97
CA MET A 46 -0.58 -11.10 0.00
C MET A 46 -0.92 -12.37 -0.77
N ASP A 47 -2.05 -13.02 -0.49
CA ASP A 47 -2.43 -14.24 -1.19
C ASP A 47 -2.74 -13.95 -2.66
N PRO A 48 -2.42 -14.87 -3.59
CA PRO A 48 -2.77 -14.72 -4.99
C PRO A 48 -4.29 -14.61 -5.18
N THR A 49 -4.75 -13.64 -5.98
CA THR A 49 -6.18 -13.45 -6.27
C THR A 49 -6.63 -14.15 -7.56
N GLY A 50 -5.70 -14.53 -8.43
CA GLY A 50 -5.99 -15.03 -9.78
C GLY A 50 -6.08 -13.94 -10.85
N ASP A 51 -6.07 -12.66 -10.43
CA ASP A 51 -6.06 -11.48 -11.30
C ASP A 51 -4.65 -10.86 -11.38
N ASP A 52 -4.41 -10.03 -12.40
CA ASP A 52 -3.18 -9.23 -12.52
C ASP A 52 -3.31 -7.98 -11.62
N ILE A 53 -2.84 -8.12 -10.38
CA ILE A 53 -2.92 -7.11 -9.33
C ILE A 53 -1.55 -6.69 -8.83
N ILE A 54 -1.45 -5.43 -8.40
CA ILE A 54 -0.36 -4.96 -7.56
C ILE A 54 -0.92 -4.46 -6.23
N SER A 55 -0.16 -4.65 -5.16
CA SER A 55 -0.48 -4.11 -3.83
C SER A 55 0.71 -3.33 -3.30
N LEU A 56 0.53 -2.03 -3.07
CA LEU A 56 1.51 -1.18 -2.38
C LEU A 56 1.16 -1.15 -0.89
N GLN A 57 2.19 -1.24 -0.04
CA GLN A 57 2.00 -1.33 1.41
C GLN A 57 2.91 -0.36 2.16
N VAL A 58 2.36 0.29 3.19
CA VAL A 58 3.13 1.13 4.13
C VAL A 58 2.65 0.91 5.56
N CYS A 59 3.56 0.99 6.53
CA CYS A 59 3.22 0.96 7.95
C CYS A 59 2.40 2.20 8.33
N THR A 60 1.40 2.03 9.19
CA THR A 60 0.61 3.11 9.80
C THR A 60 0.66 3.01 11.34
N GLU A 61 0.28 4.06 12.06
CA GLU A 61 0.31 4.05 13.54
C GLU A 61 -0.61 2.95 14.10
N THR A 62 -1.82 2.81 13.54
CA THR A 62 -2.76 1.70 13.80
C THR A 62 -3.56 1.39 12.51
N PRO A 63 -4.31 0.28 12.44
CA PRO A 63 -5.26 0.04 11.35
C PRO A 63 -6.40 1.07 11.28
N ASP A 64 -6.84 1.58 12.43
CA ASP A 64 -7.92 2.59 12.52
C ASP A 64 -7.43 4.01 12.19
N ASP A 65 -6.14 4.28 12.37
CA ASP A 65 -5.47 5.54 12.01
C ASP A 65 -4.50 5.34 10.83
N TRP A 66 -5.07 5.04 9.67
CA TRP A 66 -4.32 4.82 8.43
C TRP A 66 -4.05 6.10 7.64
N TRP A 67 -4.64 7.23 8.04
CA TRP A 67 -4.43 8.54 7.42
C TRP A 67 -3.28 9.32 8.08
N THR A 68 -2.92 9.01 9.33
CA THR A 68 -1.81 9.68 10.04
C THR A 68 -0.54 8.85 9.96
N ILE A 69 0.40 9.27 9.10
CA ILE A 69 1.79 8.79 9.13
C ILE A 69 2.60 9.77 9.98
N GLY A 70 2.51 9.61 11.31
CA GLY A 70 3.15 10.48 12.30
C GLY A 70 4.36 9.85 13.01
N PRO A 71 5.11 10.63 13.82
CA PRO A 71 6.30 10.16 14.52
C PRO A 71 6.06 9.02 15.52
N ARG A 72 4.79 8.75 15.91
CA ARG A 72 4.48 7.61 16.80
C ARG A 72 4.58 6.26 16.08
N LEU A 73 4.72 6.24 14.75
CA LEU A 73 5.02 5.02 13.99
C LEU A 73 6.32 4.32 14.45
N MET A 74 7.27 5.08 14.98
CA MET A 74 8.52 4.53 15.52
C MET A 74 8.38 4.04 16.97
N ASP A 75 7.31 4.46 17.66
CA ASP A 75 6.95 4.03 19.02
C ASP A 75 5.88 2.91 19.00
N SER A 76 5.13 2.77 17.89
CA SER A 76 4.15 1.71 17.69
C SER A 76 4.88 0.39 17.50
N GLY A 77 4.81 -0.47 18.52
CA GLY A 77 5.32 -1.83 18.47
C GLY A 77 4.44 -2.75 17.61
N PRO A 78 4.11 -3.98 18.06
CA PRO A 78 3.33 -4.94 17.28
C PRO A 78 1.91 -4.46 16.89
N GLU A 79 1.46 -3.32 17.43
CA GLU A 79 0.14 -2.72 17.17
C GLU A 79 0.11 -1.73 15.98
N SER A 80 1.22 -1.58 15.25
CA SER A 80 1.22 -0.81 13.98
C SER A 80 0.21 -1.37 12.98
N GLY A 81 -0.38 -0.54 12.13
CA GLY A 81 -1.21 -0.99 11.01
C GLY A 81 -0.42 -1.18 9.71
N ARG A 82 -1.09 -1.68 8.68
CA ARG A 82 -0.62 -1.70 7.29
C ARG A 82 -1.69 -1.10 6.40
N LEU A 83 -1.40 0.01 5.76
CA LEU A 83 -2.21 0.51 4.67
C LEU A 83 -1.87 -0.28 3.40
N ILE A 84 -2.90 -0.77 2.72
CA ILE A 84 -2.84 -1.49 1.45
C ILE A 84 -3.53 -0.65 0.39
N VAL A 85 -2.82 -0.36 -0.70
CA VAL A 85 -3.40 0.20 -1.94
C VAL A 85 -3.32 -0.90 -2.99
N ARG A 86 -4.46 -1.47 -3.39
CA ARG A 86 -4.52 -2.53 -4.40
C ARG A 86 -5.03 -1.98 -5.72
N ALA A 87 -4.30 -2.25 -6.79
CA ALA A 87 -4.62 -1.79 -8.14
C ALA A 87 -4.66 -2.97 -9.13
N GLN A 88 -5.56 -2.86 -10.11
CA GLN A 88 -5.76 -3.85 -11.17
C GLN A 88 -5.23 -3.30 -12.48
N LYS A 89 -4.73 -4.18 -13.35
CA LYS A 89 -4.21 -3.79 -14.66
C LYS A 89 -5.31 -3.20 -15.56
N VAL A 90 -4.97 -2.13 -16.28
CA VAL A 90 -5.83 -1.48 -17.29
C VAL A 90 -5.58 -2.08 -18.68
#